data_AF-A0A6M0GA87-F1
#
_entry.id   AF-A0A6M0GA87-F1
#
_cell.length_a   1.000
_cell.length_b   1.000
_cell.length_c   1.000
_cell.angle_alpha   90.00
_cell.angle_beta   90.00
_cell.angle_gamma   90.00
#
_symmetry.space_group_name_H-M   'P 1'
#
loop_
_entity.id
_entity.type
_entity.pdbx_description
1 polymer ?
#
loop_
_entity_poly.entity_id
_entity_poly.type
_entity_poly.pdbx_seq_one_letter_code
_entity_poly.pdbx_strand_id
1 'polypeptide(L)'
;MPMSTLTHKLDIRQLGINPNHWYVVARSSDVLSSPVGVTLWNHPIVLYRDNSGVVHALEDRCPHRQVKLSHGRVKVDNLECAYHGWKFSPNGECVAVSYLTANQKLPSCKLRQYALKEQDGFIWLFAGDTAQAESVSPLGVPEWEELNYIATVSTIDCQAHYSFLIENLMDMHHGHLHEKYQAWASAELKNLQEDTERVDAHYQAQSYYKIDKIWSISQLFFPGLRRLHPEALDVSYLYPHWVATLGQDFKIYCLFCPVSETQTRAYLIHFTSLNAFWRLHKLPVCFR
;
A
#
# COMPACT_ATOMS: atom_id res chain seq x y z
N MET A 1 -32.46 -39.49 -3.51
CA MET A 1 -31.21 -39.31 -2.77
C MET A 1 -30.80 -37.85 -2.88
N PRO A 2 -30.74 -37.08 -1.80
CA PRO A 2 -30.33 -35.68 -1.89
C PRO A 2 -28.82 -35.63 -2.18
N MET A 3 -28.45 -34.92 -3.25
CA MET A 3 -27.06 -34.57 -3.53
C MET A 3 -26.55 -33.69 -2.38
N SER A 4 -25.67 -34.26 -1.57
CA SER A 4 -24.83 -33.49 -0.65
C SER A 4 -23.87 -32.65 -1.49
N THR A 5 -24.18 -31.36 -1.64
CA THR A 5 -23.20 -30.36 -2.05
C THR A 5 -22.22 -30.19 -0.89
N LEU A 6 -21.12 -30.93 -0.93
CA LEU A 6 -19.95 -30.67 -0.12
C LEU A 6 -19.40 -29.30 -0.55
N THR A 7 -19.85 -28.24 0.12
CA THR A 7 -19.15 -26.95 0.12
C THR A 7 -17.81 -27.20 0.77
N HIS A 8 -16.78 -27.47 -0.03
CA HIS A 8 -15.40 -27.40 0.43
C HIS A 8 -15.20 -26.01 1.04
N LYS A 9 -15.04 -25.95 2.36
CA LYS A 9 -14.69 -24.74 3.08
C LYS A 9 -13.31 -24.33 2.56
N LEU A 10 -13.27 -23.33 1.68
CA LEU A 10 -12.01 -22.80 1.16
C LEU A 10 -11.21 -22.22 2.33
N ASP A 11 -9.96 -22.67 2.47
CA ASP A 11 -9.04 -22.10 3.45
C ASP A 11 -8.53 -20.75 2.91
N ILE A 12 -8.94 -19.65 3.57
CA ILE A 12 -8.53 -18.30 3.20
C ILE A 12 -7.00 -18.12 3.16
N ARG A 13 -6.25 -18.96 3.87
CA ARG A 13 -4.77 -18.93 3.91
C ARG A 13 -4.11 -19.53 2.67
N GLN A 14 -4.90 -20.14 1.80
CA GLN A 14 -4.46 -20.75 0.55
C GLN A 14 -5.00 -19.98 -0.67
N LEU A 15 -5.80 -18.94 -0.45
CA LEU A 15 -6.40 -18.17 -1.53
C LEU A 15 -5.43 -17.13 -2.10
N GLY A 16 -5.49 -16.97 -3.42
CA GLY A 16 -4.75 -15.94 -4.14
C GLY A 16 -5.20 -14.51 -3.81
N ILE A 17 -4.50 -13.55 -4.43
CA ILE A 17 -5.06 -12.21 -4.61
C ILE A 17 -6.03 -12.20 -5.79
N ASN A 18 -7.01 -11.28 -5.76
CA ASN A 18 -7.78 -10.92 -6.94
C ASN A 18 -6.94 -9.92 -7.77
N PRO A 19 -6.46 -10.30 -8.97
CA PRO A 19 -5.59 -9.44 -9.75
C PRO A 19 -6.33 -8.21 -10.30
N ASN A 20 -7.66 -8.22 -10.32
CA ASN A 20 -8.49 -7.12 -10.81
C ASN A 20 -8.75 -6.03 -9.75
N HIS A 21 -7.76 -5.78 -8.88
CA HIS A 21 -7.74 -4.69 -7.91
C HIS A 21 -6.38 -3.99 -7.94
N TRP A 22 -6.34 -2.79 -7.36
CA TRP A 22 -5.13 -2.01 -7.20
C TRP A 22 -4.40 -2.39 -5.91
N TYR A 23 -3.08 -2.54 -6.00
CA TYR A 23 -2.18 -2.83 -4.88
C TYR A 23 -1.06 -1.79 -4.84
N VAL A 24 -0.64 -1.37 -3.66
CA VAL A 24 0.54 -0.49 -3.56
C VAL A 24 1.80 -1.33 -3.57
N VAL A 25 2.66 -1.16 -4.56
CA VAL A 25 3.89 -1.98 -4.71
C VAL A 25 5.15 -1.26 -4.25
N ALA A 26 5.16 0.07 -4.27
CA ALA A 26 6.30 0.91 -3.86
C ALA A 26 5.83 2.30 -3.42
N ARG A 27 6.67 3.04 -2.69
CA ARG A 27 6.51 4.50 -2.57
C ARG A 27 7.05 5.16 -3.84
N SER A 28 6.44 6.26 -4.26
CA SER A 28 6.93 7.06 -5.39
C SER A 28 8.40 7.47 -5.21
N SER A 29 8.78 7.79 -3.97
CA SER A 29 10.15 8.18 -3.61
C SER A 29 11.17 7.05 -3.67
N ASP A 30 10.74 5.79 -3.76
CA ASP A 30 11.64 4.65 -3.96
C ASP A 30 12.02 4.50 -5.44
N VAL A 31 11.18 4.96 -6.37
CA VAL A 31 11.37 4.86 -7.82
C VAL A 31 11.92 6.17 -8.38
N LEU A 32 13.23 6.34 -8.21
CA LEU A 32 13.98 7.50 -8.70
C LEU A 32 14.57 7.22 -10.09
N SER A 33 15.89 7.30 -10.25
CA SER A 33 16.58 7.16 -11.54
C SER A 33 16.96 5.72 -11.89
N SER A 34 17.02 4.82 -10.91
CA SER A 34 17.37 3.42 -11.12
C SER A 34 16.12 2.54 -11.16
N PRO A 35 16.08 1.50 -12.01
CA PRO A 35 15.00 0.52 -11.96
C PRO A 35 14.92 -0.15 -10.58
N VAL A 36 13.70 -0.41 -10.12
CA VAL A 36 13.41 -1.03 -8.82
C VAL A 36 12.65 -2.31 -9.04
N GLY A 37 13.15 -3.42 -8.48
CA GLY A 37 12.46 -4.70 -8.49
C GLY A 37 11.48 -4.80 -7.32
N VAL A 38 10.23 -5.15 -7.62
CA VAL A 38 9.18 -5.46 -6.64
C VAL A 38 8.54 -6.80 -6.97
N THR A 39 7.74 -7.34 -6.07
CA THR A 39 7.00 -8.59 -6.31
C THR A 39 5.61 -8.45 -5.75
N LEU A 40 4.62 -8.77 -6.58
CA LEU A 40 3.21 -8.84 -6.20
C LEU A 40 2.73 -10.25 -6.55
N TRP A 41 2.40 -11.03 -5.52
CA TRP A 41 1.91 -12.40 -5.62
C TRP A 41 2.71 -13.29 -6.59
N ASN A 42 3.99 -13.47 -6.27
CA ASN A 42 4.98 -14.23 -7.05
C ASN A 42 5.27 -13.69 -8.46
N HIS A 43 4.67 -12.56 -8.87
CA HIS A 43 5.02 -11.90 -10.12
C HIS A 43 6.17 -10.91 -9.89
N PRO A 44 7.36 -11.17 -10.46
CA PRO A 44 8.48 -10.24 -10.37
C PRO A 44 8.26 -9.08 -11.34
N ILE A 45 8.30 -7.85 -10.84
CA ILE A 45 7.95 -6.63 -11.56
C ILE A 45 9.09 -5.63 -11.43
N VAL A 46 9.44 -4.98 -12.53
CA VAL A 46 10.42 -3.88 -12.55
C VAL A 46 9.68 -2.58 -12.75
N LEU A 47 9.87 -1.66 -11.81
CA LEU A 47 9.43 -0.28 -11.88
C LEU A 47 10.59 0.58 -12.37
N TYR A 48 10.36 1.48 -13.32
CA TYR A 48 11.37 2.48 -13.67
C TYR A 48 10.72 3.78 -14.09
N ARG A 49 11.44 4.88 -13.90
CA ARG A 49 11.00 6.21 -14.30
C ARG A 49 11.70 6.62 -15.59
N ASP A 50 10.95 7.05 -16.59
CA ASP A 50 11.52 7.60 -17.82
C ASP A 50 12.00 9.06 -17.64
N ASN A 51 12.55 9.66 -18.70
CA ASN A 51 13.07 11.03 -18.61
C ASN A 51 11.97 12.09 -18.50
N SER A 52 10.72 11.76 -18.84
CA SER A 52 9.57 12.65 -18.64
C SER A 52 9.04 12.61 -17.20
N GLY A 53 9.59 11.71 -16.37
CA GLY A 53 9.17 11.51 -15.00
C GLY A 53 8.02 10.50 -14.85
N VAL A 54 7.59 9.84 -15.93
CA VAL A 54 6.51 8.84 -15.87
C VAL A 54 7.08 7.50 -15.43
N VAL A 55 6.39 6.85 -14.49
CA VAL A 55 6.73 5.49 -14.03
C VAL A 55 6.12 4.46 -14.97
N HIS A 56 6.88 3.40 -15.23
CA HIS A 56 6.48 2.23 -16.02
C HIS A 56 6.69 0.96 -15.22
N ALA A 57 5.84 -0.05 -15.44
CA ALA A 57 5.92 -1.36 -14.79
C ALA A 57 5.91 -2.47 -15.83
N LEU A 58 6.97 -3.28 -15.83
CA LEU A 58 7.16 -4.43 -16.72
C LEU A 58 7.48 -5.69 -15.92
N GLU A 59 7.38 -6.85 -16.54
CA GLU A 59 7.91 -8.10 -15.98
C GLU A 59 9.43 -7.98 -15.72
N ASP A 60 9.89 -8.31 -14.51
CA ASP A 60 11.30 -8.25 -14.13
C ASP A 60 12.10 -9.49 -14.59
N ARG A 61 12.02 -9.78 -15.88
CA ARG A 61 12.60 -10.99 -16.48
C ARG A 61 12.94 -10.78 -17.94
N CYS A 62 14.23 -10.62 -18.24
CA CYS A 62 14.68 -10.47 -19.62
C CYS A 62 14.35 -11.73 -20.45
N PRO A 63 13.66 -11.63 -21.61
CA PRO A 63 13.27 -12.81 -22.38
C PRO A 63 14.46 -13.55 -23.00
N HIS A 64 15.63 -12.89 -23.09
CA HIS A 64 16.85 -13.49 -23.65
C HIS A 64 17.44 -14.59 -22.73
N ARG A 65 17.68 -14.26 -21.45
CA ARG A 65 18.39 -15.12 -20.49
C ARG A 65 17.83 -15.05 -19.06
N GLN A 66 16.60 -14.56 -18.91
CA GLN A 66 15.82 -14.61 -17.67
C GLN A 66 16.42 -13.83 -16.48
N VAL A 67 17.43 -12.98 -16.73
CA VAL A 67 18.00 -12.10 -15.70
C VAL A 67 17.01 -11.00 -15.32
N LYS A 68 17.11 -10.51 -14.09
CA LYS A 68 16.33 -9.37 -13.60
C LYS A 68 16.68 -8.11 -14.39
N LEU A 69 15.66 -7.46 -14.94
CA LEU A 69 15.76 -6.16 -15.60
C LEU A 69 15.90 -5.03 -14.59
N SER A 70 15.46 -5.22 -13.34
CA SER A 70 15.66 -4.31 -12.21
C SER A 70 17.13 -4.10 -11.86
N HIS A 71 18.02 -5.02 -12.25
CA HIS A 71 19.48 -4.83 -12.13
C HIS A 71 20.07 -4.00 -13.28
N GLY A 72 19.24 -3.65 -14.27
CA GLY A 72 19.60 -2.86 -15.44
C GLY A 72 19.66 -1.36 -15.16
N ARG A 73 19.37 -0.57 -16.18
CA ARG A 73 19.35 0.89 -16.09
C ARG A 73 18.35 1.49 -17.08
N VAL A 74 17.92 2.70 -16.80
CA VAL A 74 17.13 3.49 -17.76
C VAL A 74 18.08 4.17 -18.75
N LYS A 75 17.80 4.02 -20.05
CA LYS A 75 18.54 4.67 -21.14
C LYS A 75 17.58 5.41 -22.03
N VAL A 76 17.64 6.74 -21.95
CA VAL A 76 16.60 7.62 -22.48
C VAL A 76 15.28 7.24 -21.81
N ASP A 77 14.31 6.68 -22.52
CA ASP A 77 13.03 6.26 -21.95
C ASP A 77 12.86 4.72 -21.92
N ASN A 78 13.94 3.98 -22.22
CA ASN A 78 13.89 2.52 -22.34
C ASN A 78 14.62 1.83 -21.18
N LEU A 79 14.13 0.67 -20.79
CA LEU A 79 14.77 -0.20 -19.82
C LEU A 79 15.85 -1.06 -20.49
N GLU A 80 17.11 -0.85 -20.13
CA GLU A 80 18.25 -1.62 -20.66
C GLU A 80 18.65 -2.73 -19.69
N CYS A 81 18.62 -3.97 -20.18
CA CYS A 81 19.03 -5.16 -19.45
C CYS A 81 20.53 -5.14 -19.12
N ALA A 82 20.88 -5.42 -17.85
CA ALA A 82 22.26 -5.45 -17.36
C ALA A 82 23.17 -6.47 -18.05
N TYR A 83 22.60 -7.52 -18.64
CA TYR A 83 23.41 -8.64 -19.13
C TYR A 83 23.94 -8.40 -20.55
N HIS A 84 23.05 -8.27 -21.53
CA HIS A 84 23.43 -8.13 -22.94
C HIS A 84 22.93 -6.81 -23.56
N GLY A 85 22.48 -5.85 -22.74
CA GLY A 85 22.09 -4.52 -23.20
C GLY A 85 20.82 -4.48 -24.08
N TRP A 86 19.96 -5.49 -24.01
CA TRP A 86 18.66 -5.43 -24.69
C TRP A 86 17.82 -4.32 -24.08
N LYS A 87 17.27 -3.45 -24.92
CA LYS A 87 16.44 -2.32 -24.51
C LYS A 87 14.98 -2.62 -24.79
N PHE A 88 14.13 -2.34 -23.80
CA PHE A 88 12.70 -2.52 -23.87
C PHE A 88 11.98 -1.18 -23.73
N SER A 89 10.97 -0.96 -24.57
CA SER A 89 10.11 0.22 -24.49
C SER A 89 9.21 0.17 -23.25
N PRO A 90 8.56 1.29 -22.89
CA PRO A 90 7.45 1.32 -21.93
C PRO A 90 6.35 0.28 -22.18
N ASN A 91 6.14 -0.11 -23.45
CA ASN A 91 5.16 -1.13 -23.85
C ASN A 91 5.72 -2.56 -23.79
N GLY A 92 6.96 -2.74 -23.32
CA GLY A 92 7.61 -4.03 -23.15
C GLY A 92 8.25 -4.62 -24.41
N GLU A 93 8.22 -3.91 -25.54
CA GLU A 93 8.77 -4.39 -26.82
C GLU A 93 10.28 -4.23 -26.86
N CYS A 94 11.01 -5.21 -27.41
CA CYS A 94 12.44 -5.07 -27.65
C CYS A 94 12.69 -4.03 -28.76
N VAL A 95 13.24 -2.88 -28.40
CA VAL A 95 13.48 -1.75 -29.34
C VAL A 95 14.93 -1.62 -29.79
N ALA A 96 15.88 -2.21 -29.07
CA ALA A 96 17.28 -2.22 -29.49
C ALA A 96 18.05 -3.37 -28.88
N VAL A 97 19.01 -3.90 -29.65
CA VAL A 97 20.03 -4.84 -29.22
C VAL A 97 21.36 -4.34 -29.76
N SER A 98 22.26 -3.88 -28.90
CA SER A 98 23.44 -3.09 -29.31
C SER A 98 24.39 -3.80 -30.27
N TYR A 99 24.40 -5.13 -30.30
CA TYR A 99 25.26 -5.92 -31.17
C TYR A 99 24.59 -6.36 -32.49
N LEU A 100 23.33 -5.96 -32.73
CA LEU A 100 22.69 -6.14 -34.03
C LEU A 100 22.97 -4.94 -34.93
N THR A 101 23.22 -5.22 -36.20
CA THR A 101 23.31 -4.21 -37.27
C THR A 101 21.91 -3.72 -37.67
N ALA A 102 21.82 -2.52 -38.27
CA ALA A 102 20.54 -1.88 -38.60
C ALA A 102 19.62 -2.71 -39.52
N ASN A 103 20.19 -3.60 -40.32
CA ASN A 103 19.44 -4.45 -41.26
C ASN A 103 19.00 -5.79 -40.64
N GLN A 104 19.34 -6.06 -39.38
CA GLN A 104 18.92 -7.27 -38.69
C GLN A 104 17.61 -7.05 -37.93
N LYS A 105 16.72 -8.03 -38.03
CA LYS A 105 15.44 -8.01 -37.36
C LYS A 105 15.62 -8.10 -35.84
N LEU A 106 14.93 -7.23 -35.10
CA LEU A 106 14.85 -7.30 -33.64
C LEU A 106 14.09 -8.57 -33.19
N PRO A 107 14.44 -9.15 -32.03
CA PRO A 107 13.71 -10.26 -31.44
C PRO A 107 12.23 -9.91 -31.25
N SER A 108 11.34 -10.75 -31.79
CA SER A 108 9.89 -10.60 -31.62
C SER A 108 9.47 -11.08 -30.23
N CYS A 109 9.69 -10.24 -29.24
CA CYS A 109 9.36 -10.51 -27.84
C CYS A 109 8.73 -9.27 -27.22
N LYS A 110 7.84 -9.50 -26.25
CA LYS A 110 7.15 -8.46 -25.51
C LYS A 110 7.06 -8.88 -24.05
N LEU A 111 7.60 -8.04 -23.17
CA LEU A 111 7.44 -8.20 -21.73
C LEU A 111 5.99 -7.95 -21.35
N ARG A 112 5.50 -8.65 -20.32
CA ARG A 112 4.22 -8.29 -19.72
C ARG A 112 4.31 -6.87 -19.17
N GLN A 113 3.30 -6.07 -19.50
CA GLN A 113 3.08 -4.73 -18.96
C GLN A 113 2.05 -4.81 -17.84
N TYR A 114 2.18 -3.93 -16.86
CA TYR A 114 1.20 -3.77 -15.79
C TYR A 114 0.62 -2.36 -15.86
N ALA A 115 -0.68 -2.23 -15.62
CA ALA A 115 -1.29 -0.92 -15.45
C ALA A 115 -0.87 -0.38 -14.08
N LEU A 116 -0.52 0.90 -14.04
CA LEU A 116 -0.10 1.57 -12.82
C LEU A 116 -0.71 2.97 -12.71
N LYS A 117 -0.84 3.46 -11.48
CA LYS A 117 -1.16 4.85 -11.15
C LYS A 117 -0.15 5.32 -10.11
N GLU A 118 0.54 6.43 -10.38
CA GLU A 118 1.33 7.13 -9.36
C GLU A 118 0.42 8.17 -8.70
N GLN A 119 0.05 7.92 -7.44
CA GLN A 119 -0.96 8.72 -6.73
C GLN A 119 -0.69 8.67 -5.22
N ASP A 120 -0.89 9.79 -4.54
CA ASP A 120 -0.80 9.94 -3.08
C ASP A 120 0.56 9.48 -2.52
N GLY A 121 1.65 9.71 -3.26
CA GLY A 121 3.01 9.30 -2.88
C GLY A 121 3.32 7.81 -3.04
N PHE A 122 2.42 7.05 -3.69
CA PHE A 122 2.56 5.61 -3.89
C PHE A 122 2.44 5.20 -5.36
N ILE A 123 3.04 4.05 -5.68
CA ILE A 123 2.86 3.37 -6.96
C ILE A 123 1.80 2.28 -6.77
N TRP A 124 0.62 2.54 -7.30
CA TRP A 124 -0.49 1.60 -7.38
C TRP A 124 -0.34 0.77 -8.64
N LEU A 125 -0.46 -0.54 -8.51
CA LEU A 125 -0.32 -1.50 -9.61
C LEU A 125 -1.55 -2.39 -9.69
N PHE A 126 -2.07 -2.54 -10.90
CA PHE A 126 -3.18 -3.43 -11.22
C PHE A 126 -2.62 -4.68 -11.90
N ALA A 127 -2.76 -5.82 -11.24
CA ALA A 127 -2.13 -7.07 -11.68
C ALA A 127 -2.93 -7.78 -12.79
N GLY A 128 -4.20 -7.43 -12.99
CA GLY A 128 -5.10 -8.07 -13.95
C GLY A 128 -4.82 -7.69 -15.40
N ASP A 129 -5.85 -7.83 -16.23
CA ASP A 129 -5.83 -7.30 -17.59
C ASP A 129 -5.82 -5.76 -17.54
N THR A 130 -4.82 -5.14 -18.17
CA THR A 130 -4.69 -3.68 -18.22
C THR A 130 -5.92 -2.99 -18.81
N ALA A 131 -6.69 -3.66 -19.67
CA ALA A 131 -7.94 -3.13 -20.21
C ALA A 131 -9.04 -2.96 -19.15
N GLN A 132 -8.94 -3.65 -18.01
CA GLN A 132 -9.90 -3.57 -16.90
C GLN A 132 -9.45 -2.61 -15.80
N ALA A 133 -8.25 -2.02 -15.90
CA ALA A 133 -7.69 -1.20 -14.83
C ALA A 133 -8.55 0.03 -14.50
N GLU A 134 -9.26 0.59 -15.49
CA GLU A 134 -10.15 1.74 -15.29
C GLU A 134 -11.56 1.37 -14.77
N SER A 135 -11.91 0.07 -14.69
CA SER A 135 -13.21 -0.34 -14.13
C SER A 135 -13.22 -0.32 -12.60
N VAL A 136 -12.05 -0.22 -11.96
CA VAL A 136 -11.89 -0.18 -10.50
C VAL A 136 -10.97 1.00 -10.17
N SER A 137 -11.32 1.78 -9.16
CA SER A 137 -10.43 2.85 -8.68
C SER A 137 -9.51 2.34 -7.57
N PRO A 138 -8.27 2.84 -7.45
CA PRO A 138 -7.48 2.62 -6.24
C PRO A 138 -8.22 3.22 -5.04
N LEU A 139 -7.97 2.68 -3.84
CA LEU A 139 -8.57 3.21 -2.60
C LEU A 139 -8.28 4.71 -2.42
N GLY A 140 -7.08 5.13 -2.81
CA GLY A 140 -6.58 6.49 -2.60
C GLY A 140 -6.27 6.80 -1.14
N VAL A 141 -5.52 7.86 -0.95
CA VAL A 141 -5.13 8.42 0.35
C VAL A 141 -5.27 9.94 0.27
N PRO A 142 -6.51 10.48 0.26
CA PRO A 142 -6.76 11.90 0.01
C PRO A 142 -6.05 12.82 1.01
N GLU A 143 -5.85 12.38 2.26
CA GLU A 143 -5.11 13.15 3.28
C GLU A 143 -3.63 13.38 2.92
N TRP A 144 -3.09 12.68 1.93
CA TRP A 144 -1.69 12.81 1.53
C TRP A 144 -1.33 14.19 0.98
N GLU A 145 -2.25 14.82 0.25
CA GLU A 145 -2.06 16.16 -0.35
C GLU A 145 -2.57 17.30 0.56
N GLU A 146 -3.13 16.96 1.72
CA GLU A 146 -3.74 17.91 2.63
C GLU A 146 -2.70 18.48 3.61
N LEU A 147 -2.40 19.78 3.49
CA LEU A 147 -1.43 20.49 4.35
C LEU A 147 -1.80 20.46 5.85
N ASN A 148 -3.06 20.16 6.18
CA ASN A 148 -3.54 20.06 7.54
C ASN A 148 -3.28 18.70 8.18
N TYR A 149 -2.55 17.79 7.53
CA TYR A 149 -2.13 16.54 8.14
C TYR A 149 -0.62 16.40 8.19
N ILE A 150 -0.14 15.76 9.25
CA ILE A 150 1.20 15.18 9.29
C ILE A 150 1.04 13.68 9.09
N ALA A 151 1.82 13.14 8.15
CA ALA A 151 1.85 11.71 7.85
C ALA A 151 3.16 11.08 8.31
N THR A 152 3.07 9.86 8.84
CA THR A 152 4.23 8.97 8.98
C THR A 152 3.96 7.69 8.20
N VAL A 153 4.95 7.20 7.46
CA VAL A 153 4.86 5.97 6.68
C VAL A 153 5.82 4.95 7.24
N SER A 154 5.31 3.78 7.60
CA SER A 154 6.09 2.62 8.03
C SER A 154 5.85 1.45 7.08
N THR A 155 6.88 0.69 6.78
CA THR A 155 6.76 -0.55 6.00
C THR A 155 6.68 -1.73 6.95
N ILE A 156 5.69 -2.59 6.73
CA ILE A 156 5.54 -3.87 7.40
C ILE A 156 6.00 -4.95 6.41
N ASP A 157 6.98 -5.76 6.82
CA ASP A 157 7.38 -6.98 6.12
C ASP A 157 7.09 -8.18 7.02
N CYS A 158 6.15 -9.02 6.62
CA CYS A 158 5.67 -10.16 7.40
C CYS A 158 5.88 -11.47 6.64
N GLN A 159 6.38 -12.49 7.33
CA GLN A 159 6.46 -13.87 6.82
C GLN A 159 5.14 -14.61 7.09
N ALA A 160 4.05 -14.07 6.55
CA ALA A 160 2.73 -14.68 6.64
C ALA A 160 1.87 -14.32 5.43
N HIS A 161 0.83 -15.14 5.22
CA HIS A 161 -0.25 -14.85 4.30
C HIS A 161 -0.94 -13.52 4.66
N TYR A 162 -1.30 -12.71 3.66
CA TYR A 162 -1.80 -11.35 3.86
C TYR A 162 -3.05 -11.25 4.74
N SER A 163 -3.89 -12.29 4.73
CA SER A 163 -5.07 -12.37 5.59
C SER A 163 -4.77 -12.34 7.09
N PHE A 164 -3.57 -12.72 7.54
CA PHE A 164 -3.21 -12.62 8.97
C PHE A 164 -3.15 -11.17 9.41
N LEU A 165 -2.58 -10.32 8.57
CA LEU A 165 -2.48 -8.89 8.86
C LEU A 165 -3.85 -8.22 8.76
N ILE A 166 -4.71 -8.62 7.82
CA ILE A 166 -6.10 -8.12 7.75
C ILE A 166 -6.89 -8.50 9.01
N GLU A 167 -6.87 -9.78 9.42
CA GLU A 167 -7.56 -10.22 10.63
C GLU A 167 -7.03 -9.49 11.88
N ASN A 168 -5.71 -9.31 11.99
CA ASN A 168 -5.11 -8.55 13.09
C ASN A 168 -5.55 -7.08 13.09
N LEU A 169 -5.60 -6.42 11.93
CA LEU A 169 -6.04 -5.04 11.79
C LEU A 169 -7.54 -4.87 12.08
N MET A 170 -8.37 -5.88 11.82
CA MET A 170 -9.80 -5.86 12.12
C MET A 170 -10.12 -6.20 13.58
N ASP A 171 -9.21 -6.83 14.30
CA ASP A 171 -9.37 -7.16 15.73
C ASP A 171 -9.13 -5.93 16.60
N MET A 172 -10.16 -5.35 17.21
CA MET A 172 -10.00 -4.20 18.11
C MET A 172 -9.57 -4.55 19.54
N HIS A 173 -9.39 -5.84 19.83
CA HIS A 173 -9.05 -6.38 21.14
C HIS A 173 -7.60 -6.86 21.27
N HIS A 174 -6.80 -6.87 20.19
CA HIS A 174 -5.37 -7.23 20.25
C HIS A 174 -4.48 -6.18 20.98
N GLY A 175 -5.10 -5.17 21.57
CA GLY A 175 -4.50 -4.10 22.35
C GLY A 175 -3.56 -4.53 23.48
N HIS A 176 -3.72 -5.75 24.00
CA HIS A 176 -2.77 -6.33 24.97
C HIS A 176 -1.33 -6.40 24.41
N LEU A 177 -1.14 -6.59 23.10
CA LEU A 177 0.19 -6.54 22.49
C LEU A 177 0.78 -5.13 22.44
N HIS A 178 -0.07 -4.11 22.57
CA HIS A 178 0.26 -2.70 22.42
C HIS A 178 0.09 -1.91 23.72
N GLU A 179 0.19 -2.55 24.89
CA GLU A 179 -0.08 -1.97 26.23
C GLU A 179 0.34 -0.50 26.42
N LYS A 180 1.48 -0.08 25.86
CA LYS A 180 2.02 1.29 26.01
C LYS A 180 1.74 2.24 24.85
N TYR A 181 1.27 1.72 23.72
CA TYR A 181 1.19 2.42 22.44
C TYR A 181 -0.23 2.47 21.84
N GLN A 182 -1.18 1.71 22.38
CA GLN A 182 -2.56 1.72 21.90
C GLN A 182 -3.22 3.08 22.17
N ALA A 183 -3.82 3.67 21.13
CA ALA A 183 -4.45 4.98 21.22
C ALA A 183 -5.87 4.96 21.79
N TRP A 184 -6.52 3.79 21.78
CA TRP A 184 -7.87 3.57 22.29
C TRP A 184 -7.94 2.43 23.31
N ALA A 185 -9.03 2.39 24.06
CA ALA A 185 -9.38 1.35 25.03
C ALA A 185 -10.90 1.10 25.01
N SER A 186 -11.35 -0.01 25.61
CA SER A 186 -12.77 -0.29 25.83
C SER A 186 -13.63 -0.22 24.56
N ALA A 187 -13.12 -0.70 23.42
CA ALA A 187 -13.86 -0.67 22.16
C ALA A 187 -15.11 -1.58 22.25
N GLU A 188 -16.27 -0.98 21.98
CA GLU A 188 -17.56 -1.66 21.96
C GLU A 188 -18.16 -1.53 20.55
N LEU A 189 -18.34 -2.66 19.86
CA LEU A 189 -18.93 -2.69 18.53
C LEU A 189 -20.39 -2.21 18.59
N LYS A 190 -20.71 -1.18 17.80
CA LYS A 190 -22.05 -0.60 17.70
C LYS A 190 -22.76 -0.98 16.42
N ASN A 191 -22.03 -1.09 15.33
CA ASN A 191 -22.58 -1.45 14.02
C ASN A 191 -21.54 -2.19 13.18
N LEU A 192 -22.00 -3.14 12.37
CA LEU A 192 -21.20 -3.87 11.41
C LEU A 192 -21.98 -3.96 10.10
N GLN A 193 -21.38 -3.49 9.00
CA GLN A 193 -21.92 -3.59 7.66
C GLN A 193 -20.92 -4.34 6.79
N GLU A 194 -21.40 -5.19 5.91
CA GLU A 194 -20.55 -5.95 4.98
C GLU A 194 -21.23 -6.12 3.64
N ASP A 195 -20.41 -6.12 2.59
CA ASP A 195 -20.75 -6.56 1.25
C ASP A 195 -19.61 -7.41 0.67
N THR A 196 -19.65 -7.68 -0.63
CA THR A 196 -18.67 -8.54 -1.30
C THR A 196 -17.26 -7.94 -1.37
N GLU A 197 -17.12 -6.62 -1.23
CA GLU A 197 -15.86 -5.89 -1.40
C GLU A 197 -15.40 -5.16 -0.14
N ARG A 198 -16.31 -4.98 0.85
CA ARG A 198 -16.08 -4.14 2.01
C ARG A 198 -16.68 -4.70 3.30
N VAL A 199 -16.00 -4.45 4.41
CA VAL A 199 -16.51 -4.63 5.78
C VAL A 199 -16.26 -3.34 6.55
N ASP A 200 -17.31 -2.76 7.14
CA ASP A 200 -17.26 -1.56 7.97
C ASP A 200 -17.72 -1.86 9.39
N ALA A 201 -16.85 -1.65 10.36
CA ALA A 201 -17.13 -1.81 11.78
C ALA A 201 -17.04 -0.46 12.49
N HIS A 202 -18.15 -0.05 13.11
CA HIS A 202 -18.22 1.17 13.93
C HIS A 202 -18.19 0.80 15.41
N TYR A 203 -17.21 1.31 16.13
CA TYR A 203 -17.02 1.11 17.56
C TYR A 203 -17.20 2.42 18.31
N GLN A 204 -17.78 2.32 19.50
CA GLN A 204 -17.57 3.32 20.54
C GLN A 204 -16.33 2.90 21.33
N ALA A 205 -15.27 3.70 21.28
CA ALA A 205 -14.06 3.46 22.06
C ALA A 205 -13.81 4.59 23.06
N GLN A 206 -12.76 4.45 23.86
CA GLN A 206 -12.23 5.50 24.72
C GLN A 206 -10.81 5.84 24.29
N SER A 207 -10.50 7.12 24.07
CA SER A 207 -9.18 7.60 23.66
C SER A 207 -8.56 8.50 24.73
N TYR A 208 -7.24 8.42 24.89
CA TYR A 208 -6.47 9.39 25.68
C TYR A 208 -6.24 10.71 24.92
N TYR A 209 -6.41 10.69 23.60
CA TYR A 209 -6.11 11.81 22.72
C TYR A 209 -7.40 12.56 22.42
N LYS A 210 -7.74 13.52 23.28
CA LYS A 210 -8.73 14.56 22.97
C LYS A 210 -8.03 15.91 22.97
N ILE A 211 -7.78 16.45 21.78
CA ILE A 211 -7.02 17.69 21.64
C ILE A 211 -8.01 18.85 21.53
N ASP A 212 -8.66 19.18 22.65
CA ASP A 212 -9.63 20.28 22.74
C ASP A 212 -9.03 21.59 23.26
N LYS A 213 -7.83 21.57 23.87
CA LYS A 213 -7.16 22.73 24.44
C LYS A 213 -5.64 22.70 24.22
N ILE A 214 -4.99 23.87 24.25
CA ILE A 214 -3.52 24.01 24.10
C ILE A 214 -2.74 23.10 25.07
N TRP A 215 -3.30 22.87 26.26
CA TRP A 215 -2.69 22.05 27.31
C TRP A 215 -2.87 20.56 27.09
N SER A 216 -3.76 20.13 26.18
CA SER A 216 -3.97 18.70 25.86
C SER A 216 -2.74 18.09 25.17
N ILE A 217 -1.91 18.91 24.51
CA ILE A 217 -0.59 18.53 23.98
C ILE A 217 0.34 18.04 25.11
N SER A 218 0.24 18.60 26.32
CA SER A 218 1.06 18.18 27.45
C SER A 218 0.80 16.73 27.86
N GLN A 219 -0.37 16.16 27.54
CA GLN A 219 -0.70 14.75 27.80
C GLN A 219 0.15 13.76 26.97
N LEU A 220 0.74 14.23 25.86
CA LEU A 220 1.72 13.47 25.07
C LEU A 220 3.00 13.21 25.88
N PHE A 221 3.43 14.20 26.65
CA PHE A 221 4.70 14.21 27.38
C PHE A 221 4.56 13.84 28.87
N PHE A 222 3.37 13.99 29.45
CA PHE A 222 3.08 13.69 30.85
C PHE A 222 1.95 12.65 30.97
N PRO A 223 2.29 11.35 31.11
CA PRO A 223 1.30 10.27 31.17
C PRO A 223 0.24 10.44 32.28
N GLY A 224 0.61 11.07 33.40
CA GLY A 224 -0.32 11.32 34.52
C GLY A 224 -1.45 12.33 34.23
N LEU A 225 -1.38 13.05 33.10
CA LEU A 225 -2.44 13.99 32.66
C LEU A 225 -3.43 13.35 31.69
N ARG A 226 -3.19 12.12 31.24
CA ARG A 226 -4.04 11.42 30.26
C ARG A 226 -5.39 11.07 30.90
N ARG A 227 -6.48 11.47 30.24
CA ARG A 227 -7.85 11.09 30.62
C ARG A 227 -8.52 10.41 29.44
N LEU A 228 -9.25 9.34 29.73
CA LEU A 228 -10.03 8.64 28.71
C LEU A 228 -11.31 9.43 28.40
N HIS A 229 -11.56 9.62 27.11
CA HIS A 229 -12.76 10.25 26.58
C HIS A 229 -13.45 9.33 25.57
N PRO A 230 -14.79 9.26 25.55
CA PRO A 230 -15.49 8.54 24.50
C PRO A 230 -15.15 9.13 23.12
N GLU A 231 -14.76 8.26 22.19
CA GLU A 231 -14.38 8.63 20.81
C GLU A 231 -14.93 7.57 19.85
N ALA A 232 -15.37 8.00 18.67
CA ALA A 232 -15.76 7.08 17.60
C ALA A 232 -14.51 6.41 17.00
N LEU A 233 -14.57 5.10 16.80
CA LEU A 233 -13.53 4.33 16.13
C LEU A 233 -14.19 3.58 14.97
N ASP A 234 -13.90 4.01 13.75
CA ASP A 234 -14.36 3.35 12.54
C ASP A 234 -13.21 2.55 11.95
N VAL A 235 -13.50 1.31 11.56
CA VAL A 235 -12.54 0.38 11.00
C VAL A 235 -13.14 -0.26 9.77
N SER A 236 -12.48 -0.09 8.63
CA SER A 236 -12.96 -0.53 7.34
C SER A 236 -11.93 -1.40 6.65
N TYR A 237 -12.33 -2.60 6.26
CA TYR A 237 -11.62 -3.41 5.28
C TYR A 237 -12.25 -3.15 3.92
N LEU A 238 -11.48 -2.61 2.98
CA LEU A 238 -11.90 -2.40 1.59
C LEU A 238 -10.93 -3.18 0.71
N TYR A 239 -11.35 -4.32 0.17
CA TYR A 239 -10.42 -5.25 -0.49
C TYR A 239 -9.49 -4.53 -1.49
N PRO A 240 -8.15 -4.67 -1.38
CA PRO A 240 -7.37 -5.51 -0.46
C PRO A 240 -6.72 -4.70 0.69
N HIS A 241 -7.26 -3.54 1.03
CA HIS A 241 -6.68 -2.55 1.92
C HIS A 241 -7.53 -2.33 3.17
N TRP A 242 -6.97 -1.57 4.10
CA TRP A 242 -7.60 -1.31 5.38
C TRP A 242 -7.44 0.15 5.78
N VAL A 243 -8.46 0.70 6.42
CA VAL A 243 -8.51 2.06 6.93
C VAL A 243 -9.12 2.06 8.32
N ALA A 244 -8.60 2.87 9.22
CA ALA A 244 -9.29 3.22 10.46
C ALA A 244 -9.24 4.71 10.75
N THR A 245 -10.28 5.22 11.40
CA THR A 245 -10.33 6.58 11.94
C THR A 245 -10.68 6.53 13.41
N LEU A 246 -9.93 7.28 14.22
CA LEU A 246 -10.24 7.51 15.62
C LEU A 246 -10.59 8.99 15.79
N GLY A 247 -11.89 9.26 15.92
CA GLY A 247 -12.44 10.61 15.92
C GLY A 247 -12.20 11.32 14.59
N GLN A 248 -11.93 12.63 14.67
CA GLN A 248 -11.60 13.49 13.51
C GLN A 248 -10.10 13.74 13.36
N ASP A 249 -9.30 13.31 14.35
CA ASP A 249 -7.91 13.73 14.47
C ASP A 249 -6.92 12.68 13.94
N PHE A 250 -7.28 11.39 13.99
CA PHE A 250 -6.38 10.31 13.62
C PHE A 250 -6.98 9.43 12.53
N LYS A 251 -6.17 9.15 11.52
CA LYS A 251 -6.51 8.23 10.44
C LYS A 251 -5.33 7.34 10.11
N ILE A 252 -5.59 6.06 9.93
CA ILE A 252 -4.56 5.08 9.61
C ILE A 252 -4.98 4.33 8.36
N TYR A 253 -4.04 4.18 7.43
CA TYR A 253 -4.18 3.32 6.27
C TYR A 253 -3.19 2.17 6.37
N CYS A 254 -3.61 0.97 5.97
CA CYS A 254 -2.70 -0.13 5.68
C CYS A 254 -2.91 -0.55 4.23
N LEU A 255 -1.95 -0.19 3.37
CA LEU A 255 -1.97 -0.48 1.94
C LEU A 255 -1.14 -1.74 1.67
N PHE A 256 -1.76 -2.77 1.12
CA PHE A 256 -1.20 -4.10 1.03
C PHE A 256 -0.47 -4.36 -0.29
N CYS A 257 0.63 -5.11 -0.18
CA CYS A 257 1.40 -5.73 -1.24
C CYS A 257 1.68 -7.20 -0.88
N PRO A 258 0.73 -8.12 -1.07
CA PRO A 258 0.98 -9.54 -0.86
C PRO A 258 2.10 -10.01 -1.80
N VAL A 259 3.23 -10.46 -1.26
CA VAL A 259 4.41 -10.82 -2.05
C VAL A 259 4.31 -12.26 -2.54
N SER A 260 3.86 -13.16 -1.68
CA SER A 260 3.61 -14.58 -1.97
C SER A 260 2.59 -15.15 -0.97
N GLU A 261 2.31 -16.45 -1.06
CA GLU A 261 1.48 -17.20 -0.12
C GLU A 261 1.97 -17.10 1.33
N THR A 262 3.26 -16.81 1.53
CA THR A 262 3.94 -16.85 2.83
C THR A 262 4.64 -15.54 3.17
N GLN A 263 4.56 -14.52 2.32
CA GLN A 263 5.20 -13.23 2.54
C GLN A 263 4.25 -12.10 2.16
N THR A 264 4.12 -11.12 3.04
CA THR A 264 3.31 -9.92 2.80
C THR A 264 4.11 -8.69 3.15
N ARG A 265 4.09 -7.72 2.24
CA ARG A 265 4.49 -6.35 2.52
C ARG A 265 3.25 -5.48 2.67
N ALA A 266 3.28 -4.49 3.53
CA ALA A 266 2.26 -3.46 3.60
C ALA A 266 2.86 -2.10 3.99
N TYR A 267 2.16 -1.02 3.66
CA TYR A 267 2.52 0.34 4.01
C TYR A 267 1.49 0.88 4.99
N LEU A 268 1.94 1.10 6.23
CA LEU A 268 1.12 1.64 7.31
C LEU A 268 1.35 3.15 7.35
N ILE A 269 0.30 3.92 7.03
CA ILE A 269 0.35 5.38 7.01
C ILE A 269 -0.50 5.89 8.16
N HIS A 270 0.11 6.65 9.08
CA HIS A 270 -0.61 7.33 10.14
C HIS A 270 -0.68 8.81 9.84
N PHE A 271 -1.90 9.33 9.78
CA PHE A 271 -2.20 10.74 9.71
C PHE A 271 -2.63 11.26 11.07
N THR A 272 -2.12 12.43 11.43
CA THR A 272 -2.62 13.23 12.54
C THR A 272 -3.00 14.62 12.03
N SER A 273 -4.23 15.03 12.30
CA SER A 273 -4.75 16.34 11.93
C SER A 273 -4.06 17.45 12.71
N LEU A 274 -3.62 18.48 12.01
CA LEU A 274 -3.11 19.73 12.58
C LEU A 274 -4.23 20.65 13.09
N ASN A 275 -5.48 20.41 12.71
CA ASN A 275 -6.62 21.14 13.29
C ASN A 275 -6.74 20.90 14.79
N ALA A 276 -6.36 19.70 15.23
CA ALA A 276 -6.16 19.37 16.63
C ALA A 276 -5.18 20.36 17.31
N PHE A 277 -4.17 20.84 16.59
CA PHE A 277 -3.13 21.74 17.07
C PHE A 277 -3.26 23.18 16.52
N TRP A 278 -4.46 23.75 16.45
CA TRP A 278 -4.71 25.09 15.89
C TRP A 278 -3.87 26.26 16.48
N ARG A 279 -3.21 26.07 17.63
CA ARG A 279 -2.25 27.04 18.21
C ARG A 279 -0.79 26.56 18.21
N LEU A 280 -0.41 25.56 17.43
CA LEU A 280 0.98 25.08 17.33
C LEU A 280 1.94 26.24 16.99
N HIS A 281 1.50 27.16 16.13
CA HIS A 281 2.21 28.40 15.79
C HIS A 281 2.46 29.35 16.97
N LYS A 282 1.82 29.14 18.13
CA LYS A 282 2.06 29.91 19.37
C LYS A 282 3.05 29.23 20.32
N LEU A 283 3.44 27.99 20.05
CA LEU A 283 4.44 27.27 20.84
C LEU A 283 5.87 27.67 20.42
N PRO A 284 6.88 27.52 21.31
CA PRO A 284 8.29 27.69 20.97
C PRO A 284 8.69 26.79 19.80
N VAL A 285 9.69 27.20 19.01
CA VAL A 285 10.13 26.46 17.81
C VAL A 285 10.49 25.00 18.10
N CYS A 286 11.05 24.69 19.28
CA CYS A 286 11.38 23.31 19.66
C CYS A 286 10.16 22.41 19.92
N PHE A 287 8.96 22.98 20.05
CA PHE A 287 7.69 22.27 20.23
C PHE A 287 6.86 22.20 18.95
N ARG A 288 7.26 22.92 17.90
CA ARG A 288 6.68 22.81 16.55
C ARG A 288 7.42 21.73 15.78
#